data_AF-A0A2B4RT14-F1
#
_entry.id   AF-A0A2B4RT14-F1
#
_cell.length_a   1.000
_cell.length_b   1.000
_cell.length_c   1.000
_cell.angle_alpha   90.00
_cell.angle_beta   90.00
_cell.angle_gamma   90.00
#
_symmetry.space_group_name_H-M   'P 1'
#
loop_
_entity.id
_entity.type
_entity.pdbx_description
1 polymer ?
#
loop_
_entity_poly.entity_id
_entity_poly.type
_entity_poly.pdbx_seq_one_letter_code
_entity_poly.pdbx_strand_id
1 'polypeptide(L)'
;MPDQLIRERFKSDTAQLEHSRLRNRYKRITLFKMKLQLSITLLAYLLHCSFAEVANLPDEFCDEGPPGKYCLPDLTGWHNCYIDKETGKMVDKITSCSSNTRCVCFNGPPCPDSIEDPCQPFRLPPPPPDKYTLYYNSKETVYSPAGKTTTYISGRELQSLTDHKKRDDAYGPRYATSTFVLPRDGGGFNQTDVRRDTEQCVTQQIKTFPESQVPPYFSFNGTVQVGYLLCEKWIWRNGGHNIGQPTYFAAYYISNQTNAASDRDEDPFVPVRIESYYNSGPSGKTSTQKVLNITSFHRDVDEELFNLPSFC
;
A
#
# COMPACT_ATOMS: atom_id res chain seq x y z
N MET A 1 -13.25 62.82 31.05
CA MET A 1 -12.62 61.48 31.04
C MET A 1 -13.37 60.42 30.18
N PRO A 2 -13.80 60.66 28.91
CA PRO A 2 -14.27 59.56 28.04
C PRO A 2 -13.19 59.01 27.07
N ASP A 3 -12.13 59.78 26.79
CA ASP A 3 -11.17 59.45 25.72
C ASP A 3 -10.20 58.30 26.04
N GLN A 4 -9.95 57.99 27.31
CA GLN A 4 -9.08 56.87 27.68
C GLN A 4 -9.76 55.50 27.46
N LEU A 5 -11.07 55.40 27.70
CA LEU A 5 -11.84 54.15 27.53
C LEU A 5 -12.00 53.75 26.06
N ILE A 6 -12.08 54.71 25.14
CA ILE A 6 -12.16 54.45 23.70
C ILE A 6 -10.81 53.95 23.17
N ARG A 7 -9.70 54.51 23.67
CA ARG A 7 -8.34 54.14 23.24
C ARG A 7 -7.93 52.73 23.67
N GLU A 8 -8.41 52.26 24.82
CA GLU A 8 -8.16 50.88 25.28
C GLU A 8 -9.00 49.84 24.54
N ARG A 9 -10.25 50.17 24.17
CA ARG A 9 -11.10 49.30 23.34
C ARG A 9 -10.51 49.07 21.95
N PHE A 10 -10.02 50.12 21.31
CA PHE A 10 -9.38 50.00 19.98
C PHE A 10 -8.11 49.15 20.01
N LYS A 11 -7.32 49.18 21.10
CA LYS A 11 -6.13 48.31 21.28
C LYS A 11 -6.50 46.85 21.49
N SER A 12 -7.60 46.57 22.21
CA SER A 12 -8.11 45.21 22.41
C SER A 12 -8.60 44.59 21.10
N ASP A 13 -9.32 45.37 20.28
CA ASP A 13 -9.90 44.88 19.02
C ASP A 13 -8.83 44.65 17.94
N THR A 14 -7.77 45.47 17.91
CA THR A 14 -6.61 45.22 17.02
C THR A 14 -5.82 44.00 17.44
N ALA A 15 -5.61 43.76 18.74
CA ALA A 15 -4.95 42.57 19.25
C ALA A 15 -5.74 41.28 18.95
N GLN A 16 -7.07 41.29 19.06
CA GLN A 16 -7.91 40.16 18.68
C GLN A 16 -7.88 39.88 17.16
N LEU A 17 -7.84 40.93 16.33
CA LEU A 17 -7.77 40.78 14.88
C LEU A 17 -6.42 40.19 14.43
N GLU A 18 -5.31 40.59 15.05
CA GLU A 18 -3.99 40.01 14.79
C GLU A 18 -3.89 38.56 15.28
N HIS A 19 -4.46 38.23 16.44
CA HIS A 19 -4.52 36.85 16.94
C HIS A 19 -5.36 35.92 16.05
N SER A 20 -6.42 36.46 15.42
CA SER A 20 -7.26 35.77 14.44
C SER A 20 -6.52 35.56 13.11
N ARG A 21 -5.80 36.57 12.63
CA ARG A 21 -4.97 36.48 11.40
C ARG A 21 -3.80 35.51 11.57
N LEU A 22 -3.16 35.48 12.73
CA LEU A 22 -2.09 34.51 13.06
C LEU A 22 -2.65 33.07 13.16
N ARG A 23 -3.82 32.87 13.79
CA ARG A 23 -4.51 31.56 13.79
C ARG A 23 -4.87 31.08 12.38
N ASN A 24 -5.32 31.97 11.51
CA ASN A 24 -5.65 31.64 10.12
C ASN A 24 -4.41 31.36 9.26
N ARG A 25 -3.28 32.06 9.49
CA ARG A 25 -2.00 31.72 8.85
C ARG A 25 -1.46 30.38 9.33
N TYR A 26 -1.53 30.09 10.63
CA TYR A 26 -1.11 28.81 11.19
C TYR A 26 -1.98 27.65 10.67
N LYS A 27 -3.30 27.83 10.61
CA LYS A 27 -4.22 26.88 9.97
C LYS A 27 -3.86 26.64 8.50
N ARG A 28 -3.59 27.69 7.70
CA ARG A 28 -3.18 27.52 6.29
C ARG A 28 -1.85 26.80 6.12
N ILE A 29 -0.85 27.07 6.96
CA ILE A 29 0.46 26.39 6.90
C ILE A 29 0.34 24.92 7.35
N THR A 30 -0.52 24.63 8.32
CA THR A 30 -0.79 23.25 8.78
C THR A 30 -1.60 22.47 7.73
N LEU A 31 -2.54 23.13 7.06
CA LEU A 31 -3.30 22.58 5.92
C LEU A 31 -2.38 22.25 4.73
N PHE A 32 -1.37 23.10 4.45
CA PHE A 32 -0.41 22.87 3.37
C PHE A 32 0.56 21.71 3.67
N LYS A 33 1.02 21.59 4.92
CA LYS A 33 1.84 20.45 5.37
C LYS A 33 1.05 19.12 5.41
N MET A 34 -0.24 19.16 5.77
CA MET A 34 -1.11 17.97 5.78
C MET A 34 -1.49 17.51 4.37
N LYS A 35 -1.71 18.43 3.42
CA LYS A 35 -1.90 18.07 2.00
C LYS A 35 -0.70 17.31 1.47
N LEU A 36 0.53 17.73 1.79
CA LEU A 36 1.75 17.07 1.34
C LEU A 36 1.93 15.66 1.94
N GLN A 37 1.47 15.40 3.18
CA GLN A 37 1.55 14.08 3.79
C GLN A 37 0.44 13.11 3.32
N LEU A 38 -0.80 13.59 3.18
CA LEU A 38 -1.89 12.78 2.62
C LEU A 38 -1.60 12.37 1.17
N SER A 39 -0.98 13.27 0.38
CA SER A 39 -0.55 12.95 -0.97
C SER A 39 0.46 11.81 -1.03
N ILE A 40 1.33 11.63 -0.02
CA ILE A 40 2.40 10.62 -0.03
C ILE A 40 1.90 9.25 0.43
N THR A 41 0.99 9.19 1.41
CA THR A 41 0.38 7.93 1.85
C THR A 41 -0.65 7.41 0.83
N LEU A 42 -1.37 8.32 0.17
CA LEU A 42 -2.26 7.99 -0.95
C LEU A 42 -1.45 7.66 -2.22
N LEU A 43 -0.29 8.30 -2.47
CA LEU A 43 0.63 7.88 -3.54
C LEU A 43 1.09 6.45 -3.29
N ALA A 44 1.49 6.08 -2.07
CA ALA A 44 1.95 4.72 -1.79
C ALA A 44 0.84 3.66 -1.92
N TYR A 45 -0.44 4.04 -1.81
CA TYR A 45 -1.58 3.15 -2.03
C TYR A 45 -2.02 3.14 -3.52
N LEU A 46 -1.86 4.26 -4.23
CA LEU A 46 -2.19 4.40 -5.66
C LEU A 46 -1.05 3.94 -6.60
N LEU A 47 0.20 4.01 -6.17
CA LEU A 47 1.36 3.39 -6.84
C LEU A 47 1.20 1.85 -6.91
N HIS A 48 0.40 1.26 -6.03
CA HIS A 48 0.10 -0.18 -6.07
C HIS A 48 -0.93 -0.56 -7.13
N CYS A 49 -1.71 0.41 -7.64
CA CYS A 49 -2.78 0.16 -8.60
C CYS A 49 -2.53 0.78 -9.99
N SER A 50 -1.47 1.58 -10.19
CA SER A 50 -1.32 2.41 -11.40
C SER A 50 -0.09 2.11 -12.26
N PHE A 51 0.78 1.16 -11.89
CA PHE A 51 1.91 0.73 -12.75
C PHE A 51 1.54 -0.54 -13.52
N ALA A 52 0.46 -0.45 -14.27
CA ALA A 52 0.09 -1.42 -15.29
C ALA A 52 -0.38 -0.69 -16.56
N GLU A 53 0.37 0.34 -16.98
CA GLU A 53 0.34 0.80 -18.37
C GLU A 53 1.79 0.76 -18.86
N VAL A 54 2.15 -0.42 -19.34
CA VAL A 54 3.39 -0.69 -20.06
C VAL A 54 3.31 0.10 -21.37
N ALA A 55 4.05 1.21 -21.44
CA ALA A 55 4.37 1.80 -22.73
C ALA A 55 5.26 0.79 -23.47
N ASN A 56 4.72 0.21 -24.54
CA ASN A 56 5.45 -0.60 -25.50
C ASN A 56 6.62 0.20 -26.09
N LEU A 57 7.82 -0.01 -25.58
CA LEU A 57 9.08 0.24 -26.28
C LEU A 57 9.96 -1.00 -26.11
N PRO A 58 10.38 -1.70 -27.19
CA PRO A 58 10.96 -3.04 -27.06
C PRO A 58 12.44 -3.10 -26.65
N ASP A 59 13.17 -1.99 -26.49
CA ASP A 59 14.63 -2.03 -26.68
C ASP A 59 15.55 -1.73 -25.48
N GLU A 60 15.10 -1.35 -24.27
CA GLU A 60 16.06 -0.80 -23.27
C GLU A 60 16.01 -1.39 -21.84
N PHE A 61 15.24 -2.45 -21.54
CA PHE A 61 15.25 -2.99 -20.16
C PHE A 61 16.65 -3.40 -19.71
N CYS A 62 17.35 -4.20 -20.51
CA CYS A 62 18.71 -4.65 -20.17
C CYS A 62 19.78 -3.55 -20.22
N ASP A 63 19.52 -2.43 -20.90
CA ASP A 63 20.46 -1.30 -20.99
C ASP A 63 20.48 -0.47 -19.69
N GLU A 64 19.41 -0.55 -18.90
CA GLU A 64 19.29 0.19 -17.63
C GLU A 64 20.01 -0.46 -16.45
N GLY A 65 20.54 -1.69 -16.60
CA GLY A 65 21.07 -2.46 -15.48
C GLY A 65 22.17 -3.45 -15.86
N PRO A 66 22.71 -4.18 -14.87
CA PRO A 66 23.78 -5.12 -15.12
C PRO A 66 23.27 -6.37 -15.87
N PRO A 67 24.15 -7.13 -16.53
CA PRO A 67 23.82 -8.46 -17.05
C PRO A 67 23.22 -9.35 -15.96
N GLY A 68 22.26 -10.19 -16.34
CA GLY A 68 21.55 -11.06 -15.42
C GLY A 68 20.23 -11.58 -16.00
N LYS A 69 19.55 -12.42 -15.22
CA LYS A 69 18.20 -12.88 -15.53
C LYS A 69 17.20 -12.10 -14.71
N TYR A 70 16.14 -11.59 -15.32
CA TYR A 70 15.16 -10.73 -14.66
C TYR A 70 13.75 -11.15 -15.04
N CYS A 71 12.82 -11.24 -14.10
CA CYS A 71 11.45 -11.59 -14.45
C CYS A 71 10.72 -10.47 -15.15
N LEU A 72 9.82 -10.84 -16.06
CA LEU A 72 8.82 -9.92 -16.60
C LEU A 72 7.88 -9.42 -15.48
N PRO A 73 7.25 -8.24 -15.63
CA PRO A 73 6.36 -7.68 -14.61
C PRO A 73 5.17 -8.58 -14.24
N ASP A 74 4.68 -9.37 -15.18
CA ASP A 74 3.57 -10.32 -15.03
C ASP A 74 4.03 -11.74 -14.63
N LEU A 75 5.34 -11.95 -14.47
CA LEU A 75 5.99 -13.23 -14.18
C LEU A 75 5.77 -14.33 -15.24
N THR A 76 5.23 -14.01 -16.41
CA THR A 76 4.96 -15.01 -17.46
C THR A 76 6.22 -15.42 -18.24
N GLY A 77 7.35 -14.78 -17.94
CA GLY A 77 8.64 -15.01 -18.57
C GLY A 77 9.75 -14.22 -17.90
N TRP A 78 10.91 -14.16 -18.55
CA TRP A 78 12.08 -13.46 -18.05
C TRP A 78 12.99 -12.94 -19.17
N HIS A 79 13.66 -11.81 -18.89
CA HIS A 79 14.75 -11.24 -19.66
C HIS A 79 16.07 -11.94 -19.33
N ASN A 80 16.80 -12.32 -20.36
CA ASN A 80 18.21 -12.72 -20.25
C ASN A 80 19.08 -11.59 -20.78
N CYS A 81 19.58 -10.75 -19.88
CA CYS A 81 20.46 -9.64 -20.21
C CYS A 81 21.92 -10.13 -20.20
N TYR A 82 22.59 -10.08 -21.35
CA TYR A 82 24.00 -10.44 -21.44
C TYR A 82 24.75 -9.59 -22.46
N ILE A 83 26.06 -9.47 -22.27
CA ILE A 83 26.93 -8.79 -23.23
C ILE A 83 27.35 -9.79 -24.29
N ASP A 84 26.98 -9.51 -25.53
CA ASP A 84 27.40 -10.28 -26.69
C ASP A 84 28.92 -10.13 -26.90
N LYS A 85 29.62 -11.26 -27.00
CA LYS A 85 31.09 -11.27 -27.03
C LYS A 85 31.68 -10.76 -28.33
N GLU A 86 30.93 -10.80 -29.43
CA GLU A 86 31.42 -10.42 -30.76
C GLU A 86 31.20 -8.92 -31.01
N THR A 87 30.07 -8.40 -30.57
CA THR A 87 29.66 -7.01 -30.78
C THR A 87 29.94 -6.11 -29.58
N GLY A 88 30.16 -6.69 -28.40
CA GLY A 88 30.33 -5.96 -27.14
C GLY A 88 29.07 -5.23 -26.67
N LYS A 89 27.91 -5.49 -27.29
CA LYS A 89 26.64 -4.83 -26.99
C LYS A 89 25.82 -5.65 -25.99
N MET A 90 24.99 -4.94 -25.22
CA MET A 90 23.96 -5.59 -24.41
C MET A 90 22.92 -6.22 -25.33
N VAL A 91 22.48 -7.43 -24.97
CA VAL A 91 21.42 -8.16 -25.66
C VAL A 91 20.37 -8.54 -24.62
N ASP A 92 19.11 -8.24 -24.94
CA ASP A 92 17.94 -8.76 -24.24
C ASP A 92 17.36 -9.94 -25.00
N LYS A 93 17.26 -11.09 -24.33
CA LYS A 93 16.51 -12.24 -24.83
C LYS A 93 15.40 -12.60 -23.87
N ILE A 94 14.16 -12.41 -24.31
CA ILE A 94 12.96 -12.79 -23.55
C ILE A 94 12.65 -14.27 -23.74
N THR A 95 12.40 -14.97 -22.64
CA THR A 95 11.94 -16.36 -22.62
C THR A 95 10.61 -16.46 -21.88
N SER A 96 9.59 -17.02 -22.53
CA SER A 96 8.30 -17.29 -21.89
C SER A 96 8.33 -18.57 -21.06
N CYS A 97 7.71 -18.52 -19.89
CA CYS A 97 7.49 -19.68 -19.05
C CYS A 97 6.37 -20.56 -19.61
N SER A 98 6.47 -21.87 -19.39
CA SER A 98 5.45 -22.84 -19.78
C SER A 98 4.23 -22.74 -18.86
N SER A 99 3.09 -23.29 -19.30
CA SER A 99 1.87 -23.34 -18.48
C SER A 99 2.15 -23.97 -17.10
N ASN A 100 1.56 -23.39 -16.04
CA ASN A 100 1.76 -23.75 -14.63
C ASN A 100 3.16 -23.48 -14.06
N THR A 101 4.02 -22.77 -14.79
CA THR A 101 5.26 -22.20 -14.26
C THR A 101 5.20 -20.69 -14.31
N ARG A 102 6.00 -20.03 -13.49
CA ARG A 102 6.21 -18.59 -13.55
C ARG A 102 7.64 -18.27 -13.19
N CYS A 103 8.07 -17.09 -13.56
CA CYS A 103 9.38 -16.61 -13.15
C CYS A 103 9.41 -16.41 -11.62
N VAL A 104 10.31 -17.12 -10.92
CA VAL A 104 10.38 -17.08 -9.44
C VAL A 104 11.19 -15.92 -8.89
N CYS A 105 11.96 -15.26 -9.74
CA CYS A 105 12.64 -14.06 -9.34
C CYS A 105 11.61 -12.94 -9.22
N PHE A 106 11.93 -11.90 -8.47
CA PHE A 106 11.03 -10.77 -8.35
C PHE A 106 11.21 -9.83 -9.55
N ASN A 107 10.25 -8.94 -9.80
CA ASN A 107 10.40 -7.93 -10.84
C ASN A 107 11.50 -6.92 -10.42
N GLY A 108 12.52 -6.69 -11.24
CA GLY A 108 13.58 -5.73 -10.95
C GLY A 108 14.94 -6.33 -10.55
N PRO A 109 15.11 -6.99 -9.39
CA PRO A 109 16.41 -7.53 -9.01
C PRO A 109 16.78 -8.74 -9.87
N PRO A 110 18.08 -8.97 -10.12
CA PRO A 110 18.50 -10.15 -10.85
C PRO A 110 18.16 -11.43 -10.06
N CYS A 111 17.78 -12.47 -10.79
CA CYS A 111 17.73 -13.82 -10.25
C CYS A 111 19.07 -14.18 -9.61
N PRO A 112 19.08 -14.83 -8.43
CA PRO A 112 20.29 -15.45 -7.91
C PRO A 112 20.92 -16.39 -8.94
N ASP A 113 22.25 -16.39 -9.03
CA ASP A 113 22.99 -17.28 -9.95
C ASP A 113 22.71 -18.77 -9.71
N SER A 114 22.26 -19.13 -8.50
CA SER A 114 21.82 -20.49 -8.15
C SER A 114 20.54 -20.94 -8.89
N ILE A 115 19.82 -20.02 -9.55
CA ILE A 115 18.63 -20.31 -10.33
C ILE A 115 19.01 -20.41 -11.81
N GLU A 116 19.21 -21.65 -12.27
CA GLU A 116 19.53 -21.93 -13.67
C GLU A 116 18.34 -21.63 -14.60
N ASP A 117 17.14 -22.06 -14.24
CA ASP A 117 15.90 -21.74 -14.95
C ASP A 117 14.97 -20.93 -14.04
N PRO A 118 14.74 -19.63 -14.33
CA PRO A 118 13.79 -18.82 -13.58
C PRO A 118 12.34 -19.32 -13.65
N CYS A 119 11.97 -20.10 -14.67
CA CYS A 119 10.62 -20.66 -14.77
C CYS A 119 10.49 -21.88 -13.85
N GLN A 120 9.80 -21.71 -12.73
CA GLN A 120 9.56 -22.80 -11.78
C GLN A 120 8.07 -22.98 -11.51
N PRO A 121 7.65 -24.14 -10.99
CA PRO A 121 6.30 -24.34 -10.50
C PRO A 121 5.94 -23.29 -9.46
N PHE A 122 4.67 -22.89 -9.43
CA PHE A 122 4.17 -21.93 -8.44
C PHE A 122 2.90 -22.41 -7.76
N ARG A 123 2.64 -21.80 -6.60
CA ARG A 123 1.41 -21.95 -5.84
C ARG A 123 0.74 -20.59 -5.73
N LEU A 124 -0.56 -20.53 -5.96
CA LEU A 124 -1.35 -19.31 -5.71
C LEU A 124 -1.54 -19.10 -4.21
N PRO A 125 -1.55 -17.85 -3.73
CA PRO A 125 -2.02 -17.54 -2.38
C PRO A 125 -3.44 -18.07 -2.16
N PRO A 126 -3.80 -18.52 -0.94
CA PRO A 126 -5.17 -18.87 -0.64
C PRO A 126 -6.08 -17.64 -0.83
N PRO A 127 -7.29 -17.80 -1.38
CA PRO A 127 -8.23 -16.70 -1.55
C PRO A 127 -8.83 -16.30 -0.18
N PRO A 128 -9.15 -15.00 0.04
CA PRO A 128 -9.90 -14.58 1.21
C PRO A 128 -11.36 -15.05 1.13
N PRO A 129 -12.10 -15.06 2.26
CA PRO A 129 -13.54 -15.24 2.22
C PRO A 129 -14.23 -14.06 1.49
N ASP A 130 -15.41 -14.33 0.92
CA ASP A 130 -16.19 -13.34 0.15
C ASP A 130 -16.57 -12.11 0.96
N LYS A 131 -16.84 -12.29 2.27
CA LYS A 131 -17.11 -11.21 3.20
C LYS A 131 -16.20 -11.33 4.40
N TYR A 132 -15.65 -10.21 4.86
CA TYR A 132 -14.95 -10.17 6.13
C TYR A 132 -14.89 -8.78 6.74
N THR A 133 -14.75 -8.78 8.06
CA THR A 133 -14.33 -7.63 8.86
C THR A 133 -13.00 -7.96 9.53
N LEU A 134 -12.00 -7.11 9.36
CA LEU A 134 -10.73 -7.22 10.07
C LEU A 134 -10.46 -5.98 10.89
N TYR A 135 -9.80 -6.15 12.03
CA TYR A 135 -9.30 -5.07 12.86
C TYR A 135 -7.79 -5.16 12.91
N TYR A 136 -7.13 -4.01 12.93
CA TYR A 136 -5.69 -3.97 12.86
C TYR A 136 -5.07 -2.87 13.70
N ASN A 137 -3.82 -3.10 14.06
CA ASN A 137 -2.90 -2.10 14.55
C ASN A 137 -1.71 -2.01 13.60
N SER A 138 -1.40 -0.81 13.16
CA SER A 138 -0.29 -0.55 12.26
C SER A 138 0.74 0.40 12.87
N LYS A 139 1.99 0.16 12.51
CA LYS A 139 3.14 0.99 12.81
C LYS A 139 3.77 1.36 11.49
N GLU A 140 3.75 2.65 11.18
CA GLU A 140 4.47 3.22 10.05
C GLU A 140 5.71 3.93 10.56
N THR A 141 6.84 3.67 9.94
CA THR A 141 8.12 4.31 10.24
C THR A 141 8.67 4.92 8.96
N VAL A 142 8.81 6.24 8.94
CA VAL A 142 9.43 6.99 7.85
C VAL A 142 10.84 7.38 8.28
N TYR A 143 11.81 6.98 7.48
CA TYR A 143 13.21 7.35 7.60
C TYR A 143 13.50 8.41 6.55
N SER A 144 14.04 9.55 6.96
CA SER A 144 14.39 10.67 6.08
C SER A 144 15.70 11.31 6.54
N PRO A 145 16.31 12.22 5.77
CA PRO A 145 17.48 12.98 6.22
C PRO A 145 17.20 13.80 7.49
N ALA A 146 15.95 14.17 7.74
CA ALA A 146 15.53 14.89 8.94
C ALA A 146 15.38 13.98 10.17
N GLY A 147 15.59 12.67 10.02
CA GLY A 147 15.46 11.68 11.09
C GLY A 147 14.33 10.67 10.87
N LYS A 148 14.00 9.96 11.94
CA LYS A 148 13.02 8.87 11.98
C LYS A 148 11.72 9.35 12.63
N THR A 149 10.61 9.21 11.91
CA THR A 149 9.27 9.45 12.43
C THR A 149 8.52 8.12 12.52
N THR A 150 7.84 7.87 13.62
CA THR A 150 7.00 6.68 13.79
C THR A 150 5.58 7.09 14.14
N THR A 151 4.61 6.55 13.40
CA THR A 151 3.18 6.76 13.60
C THR A 151 2.52 5.43 13.88
N TYR A 152 1.58 5.43 14.82
CA TYR A 152 0.74 4.29 15.14
C TYR A 152 -0.70 4.60 14.75
N ILE A 153 -1.34 3.65 14.08
CA ILE A 153 -2.72 3.77 13.62
C ILE A 153 -3.42 2.46 13.95
N SER A 154 -4.58 2.55 14.58
CA SER A 154 -5.50 1.41 14.68
C SER A 154 -6.58 1.56 13.63
N GLY A 155 -7.19 0.47 13.19
CA GLY A 155 -8.20 0.56 12.16
C GLY A 155 -9.04 -0.68 12.01
N ARG A 156 -9.98 -0.59 11.08
CA ARG A 156 -10.91 -1.65 10.72
C ARG A 156 -11.16 -1.62 9.23
N GLU A 157 -11.04 -2.76 8.58
CA GLU A 157 -11.46 -2.91 7.19
C GLU A 157 -12.66 -3.85 7.11
N LEU A 158 -13.62 -3.49 6.27
CA LEU A 158 -14.75 -4.32 5.87
C LEU A 158 -14.69 -4.51 4.35
N GLN A 159 -14.88 -5.74 3.89
CA GLN A 159 -14.91 -6.05 2.47
C GLN A 159 -16.01 -7.05 2.16
N SER A 160 -16.77 -6.77 1.10
CA SER A 160 -17.68 -7.71 0.43
C SER A 160 -17.24 -7.82 -1.03
N LEU A 161 -16.67 -8.97 -1.41
CA LEU A 161 -16.34 -9.31 -2.79
C LEU A 161 -17.59 -9.60 -3.61
N THR A 162 -18.63 -10.18 -2.99
CA THR A 162 -19.93 -10.42 -3.67
C THR A 162 -20.56 -9.12 -4.14
N ASP A 163 -20.56 -8.09 -3.28
CA ASP A 163 -21.20 -6.81 -3.56
C ASP A 163 -20.21 -5.73 -4.06
N HIS A 164 -18.92 -6.08 -4.15
CA HIS A 164 -17.80 -5.18 -4.46
C HIS A 164 -17.82 -3.88 -3.63
N LYS A 165 -18.01 -4.04 -2.32
CA LYS A 165 -17.99 -2.94 -1.34
C LYS A 165 -16.77 -3.07 -0.44
N LYS A 166 -16.13 -1.94 -0.14
CA LYS A 166 -15.03 -1.89 0.81
C LYS A 166 -15.14 -0.65 1.68
N ARG A 167 -14.70 -0.76 2.92
CA ARG A 167 -14.52 0.36 3.83
C ARG A 167 -13.27 0.13 4.67
N ASP A 168 -12.37 1.11 4.70
CA ASP A 168 -11.24 1.13 5.64
C ASP A 168 -11.37 2.33 6.58
N ASP A 169 -11.48 2.06 7.87
CA ASP A 169 -11.46 3.04 8.94
C ASP A 169 -10.06 3.11 9.54
N ALA A 170 -9.44 4.30 9.52
CA ALA A 170 -8.14 4.54 10.12
C ALA A 170 -8.25 5.57 11.27
N TYR A 171 -7.83 5.15 12.45
CA TYR A 171 -7.83 5.94 13.69
C TYR A 171 -6.39 6.25 14.09
N GLY A 172 -5.96 7.46 13.77
CA GLY A 172 -4.67 8.02 14.19
C GLY A 172 -4.80 8.97 15.37
N PRO A 173 -3.67 9.39 15.99
CA PRO A 173 -3.69 10.26 17.17
C PRO A 173 -4.33 11.64 16.95
N ARG A 174 -4.48 12.08 15.70
CA ARG A 174 -4.96 13.42 15.32
C ARG A 174 -6.07 13.42 14.27
N TYR A 175 -6.52 12.24 13.84
CA TYR A 175 -7.52 12.14 12.77
C TYR A 175 -8.20 10.77 12.79
N ALA A 176 -9.48 10.76 12.44
CA ALA A 176 -10.25 9.56 12.11
C ALA A 176 -10.74 9.71 10.68
N THR A 177 -10.27 8.83 9.80
CA THR A 177 -10.66 8.81 8.39
C THR A 177 -11.34 7.50 8.05
N SER A 178 -12.30 7.57 7.13
CA SER A 178 -12.92 6.38 6.54
C SER A 178 -12.81 6.49 5.03
N THR A 179 -12.30 5.47 4.35
CA THR A 179 -12.29 5.39 2.89
C THR A 179 -13.30 4.33 2.48
N PHE A 180 -14.32 4.71 1.71
CA PHE A 180 -15.33 3.82 1.16
C PHE A 180 -15.00 3.55 -0.30
N VAL A 181 -15.23 2.33 -0.76
CA VAL A 181 -15.25 1.98 -2.18
C VAL A 181 -16.56 1.28 -2.46
N LEU A 182 -17.41 1.90 -3.27
CA LEU A 182 -18.76 1.43 -3.56
C LEU A 182 -18.95 1.30 -5.08
N PRO A 183 -19.72 0.30 -5.54
CA PRO A 183 -20.02 0.15 -6.95
C PRO A 183 -20.83 1.35 -7.46
N ARG A 184 -20.65 1.69 -8.73
CA ARG A 184 -21.37 2.78 -9.38
C ARG A 184 -22.25 2.24 -10.51
N ASP A 185 -23.43 2.83 -10.65
CA ASP A 185 -24.30 2.59 -11.79
C ASP A 185 -23.58 2.90 -13.11
N GLY A 186 -23.64 1.97 -14.07
CA GLY A 186 -22.92 2.08 -15.34
C GLY A 186 -21.45 1.64 -15.30
N GLY A 187 -20.99 1.07 -14.18
CA GLY A 187 -19.69 0.41 -14.05
C GLY A 187 -18.60 1.26 -13.37
N GLY A 188 -17.58 0.56 -12.87
CA GLY A 188 -16.53 1.14 -12.03
C GLY A 188 -16.98 1.36 -10.58
N PHE A 189 -16.19 2.14 -9.84
CA PHE A 189 -16.39 2.35 -8.41
C PHE A 189 -16.18 3.81 -8.02
N ASN A 190 -16.90 4.25 -7.00
CA ASN A 190 -16.64 5.51 -6.30
C ASN A 190 -15.79 5.20 -5.06
N GLN A 191 -14.62 5.81 -4.98
CA GLN A 191 -13.84 5.87 -3.75
C GLN A 191 -14.12 7.20 -3.05
N THR A 192 -14.69 7.14 -1.85
CA THR A 192 -15.02 8.32 -1.04
C THR A 192 -14.19 8.35 0.22
N ASP A 193 -13.28 9.32 0.32
CA ASP A 193 -12.49 9.60 1.51
C ASP A 193 -13.26 10.55 2.43
N VAL A 194 -13.50 10.12 3.66
CA VAL A 194 -14.31 10.81 4.66
C VAL A 194 -13.43 11.25 5.83
N ARG A 195 -13.48 12.53 6.15
CA ARG A 195 -12.92 13.15 7.36
C ARG A 195 -14.06 13.42 8.35
N ARG A 196 -14.17 12.58 9.38
CA ARG A 196 -15.24 12.71 10.38
C ARG A 196 -15.10 13.95 11.26
N ASP A 197 -13.87 14.41 11.48
CA ASP A 197 -13.55 15.56 12.31
C ASP A 197 -13.93 16.90 11.67
N THR A 198 -13.95 16.94 10.33
CA THR A 198 -14.26 18.16 9.56
C THR A 198 -15.54 18.03 8.74
N GLU A 199 -16.26 16.90 8.85
CA GLU A 199 -17.44 16.59 8.05
C GLU A 199 -17.20 16.81 6.54
N GLN A 200 -16.06 16.32 6.06
CA GLN A 200 -15.65 16.45 4.65
C GLN A 200 -15.63 15.10 3.96
N CYS A 201 -16.16 15.07 2.74
CA CYS A 201 -16.11 13.90 1.86
C CYS A 201 -15.48 14.31 0.53
N VAL A 202 -14.54 13.50 0.05
CA VAL A 202 -13.92 13.66 -1.27
C VAL A 202 -14.13 12.38 -2.05
N THR A 203 -14.84 12.46 -3.15
CA THR A 203 -15.13 11.29 -4.00
C THR A 203 -14.32 11.36 -5.29
N GLN A 204 -13.69 10.25 -5.63
CA GLN A 204 -13.03 10.03 -6.91
C GLN A 204 -13.52 8.73 -7.56
N GLN A 205 -13.45 8.66 -8.88
CA GLN A 205 -13.85 7.48 -9.64
C GLN A 205 -12.63 6.60 -9.89
N ILE A 206 -12.79 5.30 -9.64
CA ILE A 206 -11.76 4.29 -9.93
C ILE A 206 -12.35 3.21 -10.83
N LYS A 207 -11.49 2.62 -11.68
CA LYS A 207 -11.93 1.61 -12.66
C LYS A 207 -11.98 0.21 -12.07
N THR A 208 -11.06 -0.10 -11.15
CA THR A 208 -10.86 -1.43 -10.58
C THR A 208 -11.20 -1.43 -9.09
N PHE A 209 -11.77 -2.53 -8.61
CA PHE A 209 -12.04 -2.71 -7.19
C PHE A 209 -10.72 -3.05 -6.46
N PRO A 210 -10.34 -2.31 -5.41
CA PRO A 210 -9.08 -2.51 -4.72
C PRO A 210 -9.23 -3.60 -3.65
N GLU A 211 -9.25 -4.85 -4.09
CA GLU A 211 -9.33 -6.03 -3.20
C GLU A 211 -8.14 -6.07 -2.22
N SER A 212 -8.42 -6.33 -0.95
CA SER A 212 -7.40 -6.54 0.10
C SER A 212 -6.95 -8.01 0.21
N GLN A 213 -6.80 -8.68 -0.94
CA GLN A 213 -6.28 -10.05 -1.01
C GLN A 213 -4.77 -10.08 -1.24
N VAL A 214 -4.13 -11.21 -0.94
CA VAL A 214 -2.74 -11.42 -1.34
C VAL A 214 -2.70 -11.53 -2.87
N PRO A 215 -2.02 -10.61 -3.57
CA PRO A 215 -2.06 -10.63 -5.03
C PRO A 215 -1.47 -11.92 -5.62
N PRO A 216 -1.99 -12.40 -6.76
CA PRO A 216 -1.59 -13.68 -7.36
C PRO A 216 -0.10 -13.79 -7.69
N TYR A 217 0.56 -12.66 -7.95
CA TYR A 217 1.99 -12.58 -8.26
C TYR A 217 2.90 -12.74 -7.03
N PHE A 218 2.36 -12.80 -5.80
CA PHE A 218 3.16 -13.08 -4.61
C PHE A 218 3.66 -14.52 -4.59
N SER A 219 4.89 -14.71 -4.11
CA SER A 219 5.54 -16.02 -3.99
C SER A 219 5.58 -16.52 -2.56
N PHE A 220 5.24 -17.80 -2.40
CA PHE A 220 5.42 -18.50 -1.13
C PHE A 220 6.91 -18.54 -0.76
N ASN A 221 7.23 -18.16 0.47
CA ASN A 221 8.59 -18.05 0.99
C ASN A 221 8.74 -18.80 2.31
N GLY A 222 8.08 -19.96 2.40
CA GLY A 222 8.14 -20.84 3.55
C GLY A 222 7.16 -20.48 4.67
N THR A 223 7.28 -21.23 5.75
CA THR A 223 6.44 -21.11 6.94
C THR A 223 7.25 -20.49 8.07
N VAL A 224 6.66 -19.53 8.78
CA VAL A 224 7.31 -18.74 9.82
C VAL A 224 6.42 -18.62 11.05
N GLN A 225 7.03 -18.56 12.23
CA GLN A 225 6.29 -18.34 13.47
C GLN A 225 6.08 -16.84 13.71
N VAL A 226 4.83 -16.43 13.91
CA VAL A 226 4.43 -15.05 14.25
C VAL A 226 3.74 -15.07 15.60
N GLY A 227 4.47 -14.74 16.66
CA GLY A 227 3.99 -14.94 18.03
C GLY A 227 3.83 -16.42 18.32
N TYR A 228 2.62 -16.88 18.62
CA TYR A 228 2.30 -18.29 18.83
C TYR A 228 1.75 -18.98 17.57
N LEU A 229 1.46 -18.23 16.50
CA LEU A 229 0.86 -18.76 15.27
C LEU A 229 1.91 -19.19 14.26
N LEU A 230 1.70 -20.34 13.62
CA LEU A 230 2.48 -20.78 12.46
C LEU A 230 1.83 -20.24 11.18
N CYS A 231 2.55 -19.41 10.44
CA CYS A 231 2.02 -18.69 9.28
C CYS A 231 2.78 -19.05 8.00
N GLU A 232 2.07 -19.16 6.89
CA GLU A 232 2.66 -19.10 5.56
C GLU A 232 3.06 -17.66 5.21
N LYS A 233 4.28 -17.49 4.73
CA LYS A 233 4.80 -16.18 4.33
C LYS A 233 4.77 -16.06 2.81
N TRP A 234 4.07 -15.04 2.33
CA TRP A 234 3.95 -14.71 0.91
C TRP A 234 4.65 -13.39 0.66
N ILE A 235 5.57 -13.33 -0.30
CA ILE A 235 6.38 -12.13 -0.54
C ILE A 235 6.34 -11.66 -1.98
N TRP A 236 6.56 -10.36 -2.13
CA TRP A 236 6.79 -9.71 -3.40
C TRP A 236 7.91 -8.69 -3.25
N ARG A 237 8.72 -8.54 -4.30
CA ARG A 237 9.66 -7.43 -4.44
C ARG A 237 9.47 -6.80 -5.81
N ASN A 238 9.70 -5.50 -5.88
CA ASN A 238 9.79 -4.79 -7.16
C ASN A 238 10.92 -3.75 -7.12
N GLY A 239 11.47 -3.43 -8.29
CA GLY A 239 12.46 -2.40 -8.51
C GLY A 239 13.88 -2.83 -8.17
N GLY A 240 14.79 -1.86 -8.08
CA GLY A 240 16.21 -2.14 -7.83
C GLY A 240 16.91 -2.88 -8.97
N HIS A 241 16.44 -2.71 -10.20
CA HIS A 241 17.16 -3.21 -11.39
C HIS A 241 18.55 -2.55 -11.50
N ASN A 242 18.65 -1.29 -11.09
CA ASN A 242 19.92 -0.60 -10.87
C ASN A 242 19.96 0.09 -9.50
N ILE A 243 21.16 0.49 -9.08
CA ILE A 243 21.43 1.06 -7.75
C ILE A 243 20.66 2.37 -7.49
N GLY A 244 20.22 3.07 -8.55
CA GLY A 244 19.49 4.32 -8.46
C GLY A 244 17.97 4.15 -8.29
N GLN A 245 17.44 2.97 -8.61
CA GLN A 245 16.00 2.75 -8.62
C GLN A 245 15.42 2.51 -7.22
N PRO A 246 14.18 2.97 -6.97
CA PRO A 246 13.44 2.59 -5.78
C PRO A 246 13.25 1.09 -5.70
N THR A 247 13.14 0.59 -4.47
CA THR A 247 12.77 -0.80 -4.19
C THR A 247 11.51 -0.85 -3.34
N TYR A 248 10.67 -1.84 -3.64
CA TYR A 248 9.50 -2.16 -2.86
C TYR A 248 9.57 -3.62 -2.43
N PHE A 249 9.19 -3.89 -1.19
CA PHE A 249 8.99 -5.22 -0.65
C PHE A 249 7.66 -5.26 0.08
N ALA A 250 6.94 -6.37 -0.09
CA ALA A 250 5.76 -6.69 0.68
C ALA A 250 5.82 -8.12 1.16
N ALA A 251 5.24 -8.37 2.32
CA ALA A 251 5.02 -9.69 2.87
C ALA A 251 3.64 -9.79 3.51
N TYR A 252 2.91 -10.85 3.18
CA TYR A 252 1.70 -11.28 3.87
C TYR A 252 1.99 -12.53 4.68
N TYR A 253 1.42 -12.58 5.87
CA TYR A 253 1.54 -13.70 6.80
C TYR A 253 0.13 -14.23 7.03
N ILE A 254 -0.15 -15.43 6.55
CA ILE A 254 -1.46 -16.09 6.64
C ILE A 254 -1.33 -17.27 7.58
N SER A 255 -2.17 -17.38 8.60
CA SER A 255 -2.13 -18.51 9.53
C SER A 255 -2.40 -19.82 8.80
N ASN A 256 -1.58 -20.83 9.07
CA ASN A 256 -1.80 -22.24 8.68
C ASN A 256 -2.47 -23.04 9.83
N GLN A 257 -2.69 -22.43 11.00
CA GLN A 257 -3.19 -23.13 12.17
C GLN A 257 -4.70 -22.96 12.34
N THR A 258 -5.40 -24.07 12.14
CA THR A 258 -6.70 -24.46 12.71
C THR A 258 -6.59 -24.84 14.19
N ASN A 259 -5.84 -24.08 15.01
CA ASN A 259 -5.69 -24.39 16.43
C ASN A 259 -5.41 -23.12 17.26
N ALA A 260 -6.47 -22.51 17.79
CA ALA A 260 -6.54 -21.98 19.16
C ALA A 260 -7.91 -21.31 19.45
N ALA A 261 -8.84 -22.09 20.04
CA ALA A 261 -9.90 -21.64 20.94
C ALA A 261 -10.90 -20.56 20.45
N SER A 262 -11.08 -20.39 19.15
CA SER A 262 -12.16 -19.62 18.54
C SER A 262 -12.55 -20.30 17.24
N ASP A 263 -13.73 -20.02 16.68
CA ASP A 263 -14.35 -20.62 15.48
C ASP A 263 -13.52 -20.51 14.15
N ARG A 264 -12.19 -20.64 14.20
CA ARG A 264 -11.19 -20.44 13.15
C ARG A 264 -10.68 -21.75 12.54
N ASP A 265 -11.28 -22.88 12.89
CA ASP A 265 -10.78 -24.21 12.56
C ASP A 265 -11.23 -24.72 11.17
N GLU A 266 -11.87 -23.86 10.35
CA GLU A 266 -12.36 -24.23 9.00
C GLU A 266 -11.79 -23.36 7.86
N ASP A 267 -10.83 -22.47 8.13
CA ASP A 267 -10.49 -21.36 7.22
C ASP A 267 -9.15 -21.59 6.50
N PRO A 268 -9.13 -21.57 5.15
CA PRO A 268 -7.88 -21.57 4.40
C PRO A 268 -7.16 -20.20 4.41
N PHE A 269 -7.82 -19.13 4.88
CA PHE A 269 -7.29 -17.77 4.85
C PHE A 269 -7.61 -16.99 6.13
N VAL A 270 -6.59 -16.80 6.97
CA VAL A 270 -6.64 -15.89 8.13
C VAL A 270 -5.40 -14.99 8.11
N PRO A 271 -5.53 -13.70 7.77
CA PRO A 271 -4.38 -12.80 7.74
C PRO A 271 -3.95 -12.50 9.18
N VAL A 272 -2.64 -12.56 9.44
CA VAL A 272 -2.05 -12.30 10.77
C VAL A 272 -1.24 -11.01 10.75
N ARG A 273 -0.48 -10.80 9.68
CA ARG A 273 0.37 -9.63 9.54
C ARG A 273 0.56 -9.27 8.07
N ILE A 274 0.71 -7.99 7.81
CA ILE A 274 1.16 -7.43 6.53
C ILE A 274 2.37 -6.54 6.83
N GLU A 275 3.46 -6.74 6.08
CA GLU A 275 4.65 -5.91 6.15
C GLU A 275 4.92 -5.33 4.78
N SER A 276 5.25 -4.05 4.71
CA SER A 276 5.74 -3.44 3.49
C SER A 276 6.90 -2.51 3.76
N TYR A 277 7.86 -2.51 2.87
CA TYR A 277 9.02 -1.65 2.90
C TYR A 277 9.18 -0.99 1.52
N TYR A 278 9.30 0.33 1.52
CA TYR A 278 9.61 1.10 0.34
C TYR A 278 10.90 1.87 0.61
N ASN A 279 11.85 1.80 -0.32
CA ASN A 279 13.06 2.60 -0.31
C ASN A 279 13.13 3.38 -1.60
N SER A 280 13.24 4.70 -1.51
CA SER A 280 13.30 5.59 -2.67
C SER A 280 14.59 5.51 -3.48
N GLY A 281 15.54 4.67 -3.08
CA GLY A 281 16.90 4.67 -3.63
C GLY A 281 17.73 5.88 -3.19
N PRO A 282 18.96 6.02 -3.71
CA PRO A 282 19.93 7.05 -3.33
C PRO A 282 19.40 8.49 -3.51
N SER A 283 18.53 8.70 -4.50
CA SER A 283 18.03 10.02 -4.90
C SER A 283 16.95 10.55 -3.97
N GLY A 284 15.98 9.71 -3.57
CA GLY A 284 14.84 10.16 -2.76
C GLY A 284 15.12 10.25 -1.26
N LYS A 285 16.22 9.64 -0.79
CA LYS A 285 16.72 9.66 0.61
C LYS A 285 15.69 9.30 1.69
N THR A 286 14.53 8.76 1.30
CA THR A 286 13.39 8.51 2.19
C THR A 286 12.95 7.07 2.03
N SER A 287 12.83 6.36 3.14
CA SER A 287 12.27 5.01 3.14
C SER A 287 11.12 4.92 4.13
N THR A 288 10.15 4.06 3.82
CA THR A 288 8.97 3.84 4.64
C THR A 288 8.86 2.36 4.95
N GLN A 289 8.70 2.04 6.22
CA GLN A 289 8.39 0.70 6.69
C GLN A 289 7.00 0.73 7.34
N LYS A 290 6.10 -0.12 6.89
CA LYS A 290 4.77 -0.30 7.48
C LYS A 290 4.63 -1.75 7.94
N VAL A 291 4.19 -1.92 9.18
CA VAL A 291 3.83 -3.22 9.74
C VAL A 291 2.39 -3.09 10.23
N LEU A 292 1.50 -3.92 9.72
CA LEU A 292 0.10 -4.01 10.11
C LEU A 292 -0.12 -5.39 10.72
N ASN A 293 -0.48 -5.43 12.00
CA ASN A 293 -0.85 -6.64 12.71
C ASN A 293 -2.37 -6.72 12.79
N ILE A 294 -2.92 -7.85 12.37
CA ILE A 294 -4.34 -8.14 12.50
C ILE A 294 -4.62 -8.55 13.94
N THR A 295 -5.55 -7.86 14.59
CA THR A 295 -5.94 -8.13 15.98
C THR A 295 -7.16 -9.02 16.06
N SER A 296 -8.08 -8.91 15.10
CA SER A 296 -9.24 -9.78 14.95
C SER A 296 -9.69 -9.86 13.49
N PHE A 297 -10.34 -10.96 13.15
CA PHE A 297 -10.80 -11.29 11.80
C PHE A 297 -12.12 -12.05 11.93
N HIS A 298 -13.13 -11.62 11.19
CA HIS A 298 -14.49 -12.15 11.20
C HIS A 298 -14.97 -12.30 9.75
N ARG A 299 -15.75 -13.35 9.43
CA ARG A 299 -16.20 -13.66 8.05
C ARG A 299 -17.53 -13.01 7.66
N ASP A 300 -17.95 -12.05 8.43
CA ASP A 300 -19.19 -11.33 8.26
C ASP A 300 -18.91 -9.83 8.19
N VAL A 301 -19.85 -9.14 7.56
CA VAL A 301 -19.87 -7.69 7.45
C VAL A 301 -21.27 -7.24 7.78
N ASP A 302 -21.36 -6.24 8.66
CA ASP A 302 -22.58 -5.47 8.84
C ASP A 302 -22.73 -4.51 7.66
N GLU A 303 -23.69 -4.80 6.78
CA GLU A 303 -23.94 -4.03 5.55
C GLU A 303 -24.30 -2.57 5.82
N GLU A 304 -24.87 -2.24 6.99
CA GLU A 304 -25.19 -0.85 7.34
C GLU A 304 -23.93 0.00 7.46
N LEU A 305 -22.78 -0.61 7.74
CA LEU A 305 -21.49 0.07 7.83
C LEU A 305 -20.94 0.52 6.47
N PHE A 306 -21.53 0.09 5.35
CA PHE A 306 -21.18 0.64 4.03
C PHE A 306 -21.94 1.91 3.67
N ASN A 307 -22.94 2.31 4.47
CA ASN A 307 -23.64 3.56 4.24
C ASN A 307 -22.71 4.74 4.49
N LEU A 308 -22.64 5.64 3.50
CA LEU A 308 -21.93 6.90 3.66
C LEU A 308 -22.61 7.73 4.77
N PRO A 309 -21.84 8.49 5.57
CA PRO A 309 -22.41 9.44 6.51
C PRO A 309 -23.30 10.46 5.80
N SER A 310 -24.36 10.93 6.44
CA SER A 310 -25.36 11.84 5.84
C SER A 310 -24.84 13.24 5.44
N PHE A 311 -23.62 13.60 5.84
CA PHE A 311 -22.96 14.83 5.40
C PHE A 311 -22.15 14.63 4.11
N CYS A 312 -22.00 13.38 3.68
CA CYS A 312 -21.76 13.02 2.29
C CYS A 312 -23.14 12.87 1.61
#